data_AF-A0ABD6RI63-F1
#
_entry.id   AF-A0ABD6RI63-F1
#
_cell.length_a   1.000
_cell.length_b   1.000
_cell.length_c   1.000
_cell.angle_alpha   90.00
_cell.angle_beta   90.00
_cell.angle_gamma   90.00
#
_symmetry.space_group_name_H-M   'P 1'
#
loop_
_entity.id
_entity.type
_entity.pdbx_description
1 polymer ?
#
loop_
_entity_poly.entity_id
_entity_poly.type
_entity_poly.pdbx_seq_one_letter_code
_entity_poly.pdbx_strand_id
1 'polypeptide(L)'
;YTDGVETGREVKSNTITTPAVDEIVEVGTKKVVAPVVTTKEETKTEDVAFQVKEVQNADLPEGSRQVIAAGKKGVRTIVYTVTYTDGVETGRVEKSSTITTPAVDEVVEVGTKKDTVTTGNQAESTKKEETASQDKKVLPSTGTASTSLLSMIGLFIAGLVGFVVRKKD
;
A
#
# COMPACT_ATOMS: atom_id res chain seq x y z
N TYR A 1 57.61 75.61 -45.94
CA TYR A 1 57.54 77.05 -45.65
C TYR A 1 58.31 77.78 -46.73
N THR A 2 57.65 78.71 -47.41
CA THR A 2 58.25 79.72 -48.29
C THR A 2 57.63 81.04 -47.86
N ASP A 3 58.46 82.03 -47.56
CA ASP A 3 58.05 83.36 -47.07
C ASP A 3 57.21 83.38 -45.78
N GLY A 4 57.47 82.44 -44.87
CA GLY A 4 56.92 82.48 -43.50
C GLY A 4 55.46 82.05 -43.35
N VAL A 5 54.78 81.62 -44.41
CA VAL A 5 53.42 81.06 -44.35
C VAL A 5 53.46 79.53 -44.46
N GLU A 6 52.81 78.83 -43.53
CA GLU A 6 52.73 77.35 -43.52
C GLU A 6 51.79 76.88 -44.64
N THR A 7 52.33 76.43 -45.77
CA THR A 7 51.56 76.02 -46.96
C THR A 7 51.06 74.58 -46.94
N GLY A 8 51.19 73.88 -45.81
CA GLY A 8 50.67 72.53 -45.62
C GLY A 8 51.27 71.87 -44.39
N ARG A 9 50.44 71.18 -43.62
CA ARG A 9 50.85 70.41 -42.45
C ARG A 9 50.59 68.93 -42.75
N GLU A 10 51.64 68.15 -42.86
CA GLU A 10 51.54 66.69 -43.06
C GLU A 10 51.58 65.99 -41.69
N VAL A 11 50.56 65.18 -41.38
CA VAL A 11 50.54 64.38 -40.15
C VAL A 11 51.56 63.25 -40.30
N LYS A 12 52.78 63.46 -39.80
CA LYS A 12 53.87 62.48 -39.91
C LYS A 12 53.68 61.21 -39.09
N SER A 13 52.84 61.24 -38.05
CA SER A 13 52.51 60.06 -37.25
C SER A 13 51.31 60.29 -36.35
N ASN A 14 50.34 59.38 -36.36
CA ASN A 14 49.36 59.21 -35.28
C ASN A 14 49.78 57.99 -34.45
N THR A 15 50.38 58.22 -33.28
CA THR A 15 50.80 57.14 -32.37
C THR A 15 49.69 56.84 -31.37
N ILE A 16 49.17 55.62 -31.39
CA ILE A 16 48.27 55.10 -30.35
C ILE A 16 49.15 54.67 -29.17
N THR A 17 49.20 55.47 -28.11
CA THR A 17 50.09 55.25 -26.95
C THR A 17 49.52 54.32 -25.88
N THR A 18 48.26 53.91 -26.01
CA THR A 18 47.62 52.93 -25.13
C THR A 18 47.25 51.68 -25.93
N PRO A 19 47.80 50.50 -25.61
CA PRO A 19 47.36 49.26 -26.24
C PRO A 19 45.87 49.03 -25.91
N ALA A 20 45.10 48.55 -26.88
CA ALA A 20 43.75 48.05 -26.61
C ALA A 20 43.86 46.85 -25.66
N VAL A 21 43.09 46.87 -24.58
CA VAL A 21 43.02 45.76 -23.63
C VAL A 21 41.88 44.85 -24.07
N ASP A 22 42.17 43.58 -24.31
CA ASP A 22 41.14 42.58 -24.58
C ASP A 22 40.24 42.42 -23.34
N GLU A 23 38.92 42.47 -23.55
CA GLU A 23 37.96 42.18 -22.50
C GLU A 23 37.97 40.66 -22.22
N ILE A 24 38.43 40.28 -21.02
CA ILE A 24 38.44 38.88 -20.59
C ILE A 24 37.06 38.54 -20.04
N VAL A 25 36.26 37.81 -20.82
CA VAL A 25 34.98 37.28 -20.37
C VAL A 25 35.23 35.95 -19.65
N GLU A 26 34.98 35.92 -18.34
CA GLU A 26 35.03 34.68 -17.55
C GLU A 26 33.83 33.79 -17.89
N VAL A 27 34.05 32.82 -18.78
CA VAL A 27 33.05 31.77 -19.05
C VAL A 27 33.13 30.68 -17.98
N GLY A 28 32.18 30.67 -17.05
CA GLY A 28 32.08 29.63 -16.04
C GLY A 28 31.82 28.26 -16.66
N THR A 29 32.78 27.33 -16.54
CA THR A 29 32.58 25.92 -16.92
C THR A 29 31.77 25.20 -15.84
N LYS A 30 30.44 25.43 -15.79
CA LYS A 30 29.58 24.56 -14.98
C LYS A 30 29.71 23.13 -15.52
N LYS A 31 30.36 22.25 -14.75
CA LYS A 31 30.39 20.81 -15.00
C LYS A 31 28.95 20.32 -15.00
N VAL A 32 28.40 20.05 -16.18
CA VAL A 32 27.10 19.38 -16.32
C VAL A 32 27.33 17.93 -15.88
N VAL A 33 27.04 17.64 -14.62
CA VAL A 33 27.07 16.26 -14.13
C VAL A 33 25.85 15.59 -14.74
N ALA A 34 26.07 14.67 -15.68
CA ALA A 34 24.98 13.87 -16.22
C ALA A 34 24.33 13.08 -15.07
N PRO A 35 22.98 12.98 -15.05
CA PRO A 35 22.28 12.27 -14.00
C PRO A 35 22.69 10.80 -13.99
N VAL A 36 22.97 10.25 -12.81
CA VAL A 36 23.37 8.86 -12.65
C VAL A 36 22.11 8.00 -12.59
N VAL A 37 21.88 7.22 -13.65
CA VAL A 37 20.78 6.27 -13.73
C VAL A 37 21.24 4.88 -13.32
N THR A 38 20.56 4.27 -12.37
CA THR A 38 20.81 2.89 -11.94
C THR A 38 19.51 2.10 -11.90
N THR A 39 19.59 0.79 -12.12
CA THR A 39 18.45 -0.12 -11.98
C THR A 39 18.75 -1.16 -10.90
N LYS A 40 17.72 -1.52 -10.13
CA LYS A 40 17.80 -2.55 -9.08
C LYS A 40 16.59 -3.46 -9.16
N GLU A 41 16.77 -4.71 -8.75
CA GLU A 41 15.65 -5.62 -8.54
C GLU A 41 15.16 -5.50 -7.10
N GLU A 42 13.86 -5.28 -6.95
CA GLU A 42 13.18 -5.24 -5.66
C GLU A 42 12.08 -6.29 -5.62
N THR A 43 12.01 -7.02 -4.51
CA THR A 43 11.02 -8.08 -4.32
C THR A 43 9.96 -7.63 -3.34
N LYS A 44 8.70 -7.82 -3.71
CA LYS A 44 7.53 -7.60 -2.85
C LYS A 44 6.74 -8.89 -2.70
N THR A 45 6.28 -9.18 -1.49
CA THR A 45 5.40 -10.32 -1.22
C THR A 45 3.97 -9.84 -0.94
N GLU A 46 2.99 -10.54 -1.49
CA GLU A 46 1.57 -10.29 -1.27
C GLU A 46 0.83 -11.59 -0.92
N ASP A 47 -0.14 -11.49 -0.03
CA ASP A 47 -0.99 -12.61 0.37
C ASP A 47 -1.94 -13.02 -0.75
N VAL A 48 -2.15 -14.32 -0.91
CA VAL A 48 -3.15 -14.89 -1.82
C VAL A 48 -4.25 -15.55 -0.99
N ALA A 49 -5.49 -15.07 -1.12
CA ALA A 49 -6.62 -15.61 -0.38
C ALA A 49 -6.87 -17.09 -0.72
N PHE A 50 -7.28 -17.88 0.27
CA PHE A 50 -7.80 -19.22 0.07
C PHE A 50 -9.27 -19.20 -0.31
N GLN A 51 -9.76 -20.28 -0.92
CA GLN A 51 -11.19 -20.46 -1.18
C GLN A 51 -11.83 -21.31 -0.08
N VAL A 52 -13.15 -21.17 0.10
CA VAL A 52 -13.94 -22.04 0.96
C VAL A 52 -14.69 -23.03 0.08
N LYS A 53 -14.48 -24.33 0.32
CA LYS A 53 -15.17 -25.43 -0.35
C LYS A 53 -16.17 -26.05 0.62
N GLU A 54 -17.44 -25.97 0.27
CA GLU A 54 -18.50 -26.63 1.02
C GLU A 54 -18.73 -28.05 0.50
N VAL A 55 -18.77 -29.01 1.42
CA VAL A 55 -19.05 -30.42 1.13
C VAL A 55 -20.30 -30.83 1.92
N GLN A 56 -21.30 -31.37 1.24
CA GLN A 56 -22.49 -31.85 1.93
C GLN A 56 -22.18 -33.13 2.71
N ASN A 57 -22.62 -33.19 3.97
CA ASN A 57 -22.47 -34.35 4.83
C ASN A 57 -23.85 -34.81 5.34
N ALA A 58 -24.27 -36.02 4.94
CA ALA A 58 -25.55 -36.61 5.31
C ALA A 58 -25.57 -37.23 6.72
N ASP A 59 -24.41 -37.31 7.39
CA ASP A 59 -24.31 -37.76 8.78
C ASP A 59 -24.49 -36.60 9.77
N LEU A 60 -24.25 -35.37 9.31
CA LEU A 60 -24.40 -34.15 10.10
C LEU A 60 -25.84 -33.59 10.01
N PRO A 61 -26.45 -33.14 11.13
CA PRO A 61 -27.79 -32.54 11.13
C PRO A 61 -27.93 -31.37 10.16
N GLU A 62 -29.09 -31.26 9.51
CA GLU A 62 -29.39 -30.15 8.61
C GLU A 62 -29.15 -28.78 9.30
N GLY A 63 -28.42 -27.90 8.62
CA GLY A 63 -28.07 -26.58 9.14
C GLY A 63 -26.81 -26.52 10.02
N SER A 64 -26.21 -27.66 10.38
CA SER A 64 -24.89 -27.69 11.02
C SER A 64 -23.77 -27.41 10.03
N ARG A 65 -22.69 -26.77 10.49
CA ARG A 65 -21.49 -26.47 9.69
C ARG A 65 -20.24 -26.80 10.50
N GLN A 66 -19.29 -27.49 9.89
CA GLN A 66 -18.04 -27.89 10.53
C GLN A 66 -16.85 -27.68 9.60
N VAL A 67 -15.84 -26.93 10.04
CA VAL A 67 -14.56 -26.83 9.31
C VAL A 67 -13.78 -28.12 9.55
N ILE A 68 -13.49 -28.88 8.49
CA ILE A 68 -12.69 -30.12 8.56
C ILE A 68 -11.26 -29.91 8.08
N ALA A 69 -11.01 -28.89 7.26
CA ALA A 69 -9.67 -28.46 6.90
C ALA A 69 -9.62 -26.93 6.92
N ALA A 70 -8.76 -26.34 7.74
CA ALA A 70 -8.61 -24.89 7.81
C ALA A 70 -7.89 -24.34 6.58
N GLY A 71 -8.39 -23.23 6.03
CA GLY A 71 -7.76 -22.55 4.92
C GLY A 71 -6.42 -21.91 5.32
N LYS A 72 -5.49 -21.83 4.37
CA LYS A 72 -4.22 -21.11 4.52
C LYS A 72 -3.98 -20.22 3.33
N LYS A 73 -3.64 -18.96 3.59
CA LYS A 73 -3.25 -18.03 2.53
C LYS A 73 -1.99 -18.53 1.81
N GLY A 74 -1.99 -18.34 0.50
CA GLY A 74 -0.78 -18.47 -0.32
C GLY A 74 0.05 -17.19 -0.30
N VAL A 75 1.16 -17.22 -1.03
CA VAL A 75 2.08 -16.10 -1.20
C VAL A 75 2.35 -15.89 -2.68
N ARG A 76 2.21 -14.64 -3.12
CA ARG A 76 2.65 -14.14 -4.41
C ARG A 76 3.93 -13.34 -4.21
N THR A 77 4.93 -13.62 -5.03
CA THR A 77 6.17 -12.86 -5.08
C THR A 77 6.22 -12.08 -6.38
N ILE A 78 6.35 -10.77 -6.26
CA ILE A 78 6.45 -9.84 -7.38
C ILE A 78 7.86 -9.28 -7.38
N VAL A 79 8.54 -9.39 -8.52
CA VAL A 79 9.86 -8.79 -8.73
C VAL A 79 9.69 -7.56 -9.60
N TYR A 80 10.22 -6.43 -9.14
CA TYR A 80 10.22 -5.18 -9.86
C TYR A 80 11.63 -4.81 -10.31
N THR A 81 11.75 -4.28 -11.52
CA THR A 81 12.92 -3.49 -11.91
C THR A 81 12.63 -2.04 -11.53
N VAL A 82 13.40 -1.48 -10.60
CA VAL A 82 13.25 -0.11 -10.12
C VAL A 82 14.38 0.74 -10.66
N THR A 83 14.03 1.84 -11.31
CA THR A 83 14.95 2.80 -11.90
C THR A 83 15.13 3.97 -10.95
N TYR A 84 16.38 4.28 -10.66
CA TYR A 84 16.79 5.39 -9.82
C TYR A 84 17.58 6.40 -10.65
N THR A 85 17.24 7.67 -10.52
CA THR A 85 18.01 8.79 -11.07
C THR A 85 18.56 9.59 -9.90
N ASP A 86 19.88 9.70 -9.82
CA ASP A 86 20.59 10.36 -8.71
C ASP A 86 20.18 9.82 -7.33
N GLY A 87 19.91 8.51 -7.25
CA GLY A 87 19.50 7.82 -6.04
C GLY A 87 18.02 7.95 -5.67
N VAL A 88 17.22 8.72 -6.42
CA VAL A 88 15.78 8.85 -6.23
C VAL A 88 15.03 7.91 -7.18
N GLU A 89 14.05 7.17 -6.68
CA GLU A 89 13.21 6.31 -7.52
C GLU A 89 12.45 7.17 -8.54
N THR A 90 12.67 6.91 -9.83
CA THR A 90 12.01 7.61 -10.93
C THR A 90 11.07 6.70 -11.72
N GLY A 91 11.12 5.39 -11.51
CA GLY A 91 10.21 4.46 -12.15
C GLY A 91 10.30 3.05 -11.59
N ARG A 92 9.20 2.32 -11.72
CA ARG A 92 9.07 0.92 -11.30
C ARG A 92 8.31 0.16 -12.37
N VAL A 93 8.86 -0.98 -12.80
CA VAL A 93 8.23 -1.87 -13.79
C VAL A 93 8.20 -3.29 -13.22
N GLU A 94 7.04 -3.94 -13.26
CA GLU A 94 6.92 -5.34 -12.87
C GLU A 94 7.70 -6.22 -13.86
N LYS A 95 8.64 -7.01 -13.33
CA LYS A 95 9.43 -7.98 -14.09
C LYS A 95 8.79 -9.36 -14.07
N SER A 96 8.23 -9.77 -12.92
CA SER A 96 7.51 -11.02 -12.78
C SER A 96 6.55 -10.99 -11.60
N SER A 97 5.50 -11.82 -11.68
CA SER A 97 4.53 -12.03 -10.62
C SER A 97 4.18 -13.51 -10.58
N THR A 98 4.60 -14.18 -9.51
CA THR A 98 4.54 -15.64 -9.40
C THR A 98 3.95 -16.04 -8.06
N ILE A 99 3.04 -17.03 -8.06
CA ILE A 99 2.60 -17.69 -6.83
C ILE A 99 3.72 -18.60 -6.35
N THR A 100 4.41 -18.20 -5.28
CA THR A 100 5.53 -18.96 -4.71
C THR A 100 5.08 -19.94 -3.62
N THR A 101 3.92 -19.70 -3.02
CA THR A 101 3.25 -20.66 -2.14
C THR A 101 1.76 -20.69 -2.50
N PRO A 102 1.20 -21.82 -2.93
CA PRO A 102 -0.22 -21.91 -3.25
C PRO A 102 -1.06 -21.75 -1.98
N ALA A 103 -2.24 -21.15 -2.10
CA ALA A 103 -3.22 -21.15 -1.03
C ALA A 103 -3.77 -22.57 -0.82
N VAL A 104 -4.09 -22.91 0.43
CA VAL A 104 -4.78 -24.14 0.81
C VAL A 104 -6.22 -23.77 1.09
N ASP A 105 -7.16 -24.38 0.38
CA ASP A 105 -8.58 -24.12 0.56
C ASP A 105 -9.08 -24.58 1.93
N GLU A 106 -10.02 -23.82 2.49
CA GLU A 106 -10.79 -24.25 3.65
C GLU A 106 -11.88 -25.22 3.20
N VAL A 107 -12.06 -26.32 3.92
CA VAL A 107 -13.12 -27.28 3.65
C VAL A 107 -14.10 -27.27 4.81
N VAL A 108 -15.34 -26.98 4.50
CA VAL A 108 -16.45 -26.92 5.44
C VAL A 108 -17.48 -27.96 5.07
N GLU A 109 -17.79 -28.86 6.00
CA GLU A 109 -18.91 -29.76 5.85
C GLU A 109 -20.21 -29.06 6.25
N VAL A 110 -21.24 -29.23 5.43
CA VAL A 110 -22.60 -28.71 5.67
C VAL A 110 -23.52 -29.89 5.85
N GLY A 111 -24.17 -29.98 7.02
CA GLY A 111 -25.07 -31.06 7.34
C GLY A 111 -26.34 -31.03 6.50
N THR A 112 -26.74 -32.21 6.01
CA THR A 112 -27.95 -32.41 5.20
C THR A 112 -28.88 -33.49 5.77
N LYS A 113 -28.54 -34.03 6.95
CA LYS A 113 -29.37 -35.03 7.62
C LYS A 113 -30.65 -34.40 8.13
N LYS A 114 -31.77 -34.76 7.51
CA LYS A 114 -33.09 -34.36 7.98
C LYS A 114 -33.43 -35.12 9.25
N ASP A 115 -33.80 -34.38 10.29
CA ASP A 115 -34.44 -34.99 11.45
C ASP A 115 -35.83 -35.45 11.01
N THR A 116 -36.10 -36.75 11.09
CA THR A 116 -37.45 -37.29 10.98
C THR A 116 -38.19 -36.98 12.28
N VAL A 117 -38.51 -35.71 12.53
CA VAL A 117 -39.43 -35.32 13.60
C VAL A 117 -40.81 -35.16 12.98
N THR A 118 -41.62 -36.18 13.23
CA THR A 118 -43.07 -36.14 13.26
C THR A 118 -43.59 -34.81 13.78
N THR A 119 -44.51 -34.21 13.01
CA THR A 119 -45.40 -33.12 13.42
C THR A 119 -45.91 -33.28 14.85
N GLY A 120 -45.61 -32.31 15.73
CA GLY A 120 -46.20 -32.21 17.06
C GLY A 120 -45.89 -30.86 17.71
N ASN A 121 -46.88 -29.98 17.77
CA ASN A 121 -46.82 -28.64 18.36
C ASN A 121 -46.37 -28.64 19.84
N GLN A 122 -45.53 -27.67 20.21
CA GLN A 122 -45.48 -26.93 21.49
C GLN A 122 -44.40 -25.85 21.30
N ALA A 123 -44.69 -24.55 21.14
CA ALA A 123 -45.47 -23.65 21.98
C ALA A 123 -45.11 -23.75 23.48
N GLU A 124 -44.51 -22.66 23.96
CA GLU A 124 -44.42 -22.16 25.34
C GLU A 124 -43.27 -22.55 26.28
N SER A 125 -42.43 -21.55 26.54
CA SER A 125 -41.96 -21.10 27.86
C SER A 125 -41.43 -19.66 27.68
N THR A 126 -42.28 -18.63 27.57
CA THR A 126 -42.78 -17.77 28.66
C THR A 126 -41.75 -17.47 29.76
N LYS A 127 -41.08 -16.31 29.65
CA LYS A 127 -40.77 -15.46 30.82
C LYS A 127 -41.34 -14.06 30.56
N LYS A 128 -42.42 -13.78 31.31
CA LYS A 128 -43.13 -12.51 31.39
C LYS A 128 -42.35 -11.56 32.29
N GLU A 129 -42.13 -10.32 31.84
CA GLU A 129 -42.05 -9.16 32.74
C GLU A 129 -42.60 -7.92 32.01
N GLU A 130 -43.52 -7.25 32.68
CA GLU A 130 -44.50 -6.26 32.21
C GLU A 130 -43.96 -4.84 32.53
N THR A 131 -44.08 -3.85 31.64
CA THR A 131 -44.97 -2.64 31.71
C THR A 131 -44.22 -1.57 30.87
N ALA A 132 -44.73 -0.71 30.00
CA ALA A 132 -45.96 0.06 29.95
C ALA A 132 -46.29 0.50 28.50
N SER A 133 -47.59 0.71 28.25
CA SER A 133 -48.22 1.20 27.02
C SER A 133 -47.63 2.50 26.43
N GLN A 134 -47.66 2.63 25.10
CA GLN A 134 -48.21 3.81 24.41
C GLN A 134 -48.45 3.56 22.90
N ASP A 135 -49.72 3.61 22.52
CA ASP A 135 -50.30 4.23 21.32
C ASP A 135 -49.37 4.69 20.17
N LYS A 136 -49.38 3.98 19.02
CA LYS A 136 -49.75 4.52 17.68
C LYS A 136 -49.31 3.61 16.52
N LYS A 137 -50.28 3.36 15.66
CA LYS A 137 -50.26 2.83 14.28
C LYS A 137 -49.20 3.48 13.36
N VAL A 138 -48.18 2.74 12.91
CA VAL A 138 -47.59 2.78 11.54
C VAL A 138 -46.51 1.68 11.32
N LEU A 139 -46.33 1.27 10.06
CA LEU A 139 -45.58 0.11 9.55
C LEU A 139 -44.06 0.06 9.89
N PRO A 140 -43.40 -1.13 9.87
CA PRO A 140 -41.98 -1.26 10.21
C PRO A 140 -41.05 -0.71 9.12
N SER A 141 -40.22 0.26 9.50
CA SER A 141 -39.08 0.73 8.70
C SER A 141 -37.79 0.14 9.24
N THR A 142 -37.01 -0.40 8.31
CA THR A 142 -35.76 -1.15 8.40
C THR A 142 -34.69 -0.58 9.33
N GLY A 143 -34.02 -1.47 10.08
CA GLY A 143 -32.72 -1.18 10.70
C GLY A 143 -32.34 -2.10 11.87
N THR A 144 -32.23 -3.41 11.66
CA THR A 144 -31.62 -4.29 12.68
C THR A 144 -30.15 -4.47 12.35
N ALA A 145 -29.30 -3.70 13.04
CA ALA A 145 -27.91 -4.07 13.23
C ALA A 145 -27.89 -5.35 14.09
N SER A 146 -27.43 -6.46 13.53
CA SER A 146 -27.15 -7.67 14.31
C SER A 146 -25.95 -7.41 15.21
N THR A 147 -26.20 -6.98 16.44
CA THR A 147 -25.24 -7.06 17.54
C THR A 147 -24.93 -8.54 17.80
N SER A 148 -23.83 -9.01 17.19
CA SER A 148 -23.24 -10.30 17.53
C SER A 148 -22.62 -10.19 18.92
N LEU A 149 -23.20 -10.91 19.87
CA LEU A 149 -22.73 -11.08 21.25
C LEU A 149 -21.47 -11.94 21.26
N LEU A 150 -20.30 -11.35 20.97
CA LEU A 150 -19.02 -11.96 21.35
C LEU A 150 -18.65 -11.53 22.77
N SER A 151 -18.70 -12.51 23.66
CA SER A 151 -18.14 -12.52 25.01
C SER A 151 -16.74 -11.88 25.04
N MET A 152 -16.63 -10.70 25.67
CA MET A 152 -15.35 -10.03 25.94
C MET A 152 -14.79 -10.50 27.28
N ILE A 153 -14.02 -11.58 27.23
CA ILE A 153 -13.12 -12.04 28.29
C ILE A 153 -11.79 -12.38 27.59
N GLY A 154 -10.69 -11.63 27.67
CA GLY A 154 -10.38 -10.40 28.38
C GLY A 154 -8.94 -9.93 28.12
N LEU A 155 -8.63 -8.80 28.77
CA LEU A 155 -7.33 -8.25 29.19
C LEU A 155 -6.31 -7.79 28.12
N PHE A 156 -6.33 -6.47 27.87
CA PHE A 156 -5.17 -5.69 27.47
C PHE A 156 -4.09 -5.73 28.57
N ILE A 157 -2.87 -6.14 28.23
CA ILE A 157 -1.67 -5.69 28.94
C ILE A 157 -0.78 -4.99 27.91
N ALA A 158 -0.85 -3.66 27.91
CA ALA A 158 0.14 -2.81 27.29
C ALA A 158 1.39 -2.80 28.17
N GLY A 159 2.52 -3.24 27.62
CA GLY A 159 3.83 -3.19 28.25
C GLY A 159 4.89 -2.78 27.24
N LEU A 160 4.98 -1.47 26.98
CA LEU A 160 6.13 -0.83 26.32
C LEU A 160 7.26 -0.69 27.34
N VAL A 161 8.40 -1.38 27.16
CA VAL A 161 9.69 -0.90 27.69
C VAL A 161 10.86 -1.32 26.79
N GLY A 162 11.49 -0.32 26.15
CA GLY A 162 12.94 -0.07 26.29
C GLY A 162 13.94 -0.95 25.54
N PHE A 163 14.32 -0.47 24.36
CA PHE A 163 15.60 -0.67 23.67
C PHE A 163 16.82 -0.55 24.60
N VAL A 164 17.72 -1.55 24.59
CA VAL A 164 19.14 -1.39 24.94
C VAL A 164 19.98 -2.17 23.92
N VAL A 165 20.64 -1.44 23.02
CA VAL A 165 21.79 -1.93 22.26
C VAL A 165 22.96 -2.09 23.23
N ARG A 166 23.49 -3.31 23.36
CA ARG A 166 24.80 -3.56 23.95
C ARG A 166 25.78 -3.98 22.88
N LYS A 167 26.75 -3.11 22.63
CA LYS A 167 27.97 -3.36 21.86
C LYS A 167 28.90 -4.27 22.69
N LYS A 168 29.30 -5.40 22.11
CA LYS A 168 30.46 -6.28 22.43
C LYS A 168 30.70 -7.05 21.14
N ASP A 169 31.86 -7.09 20.50
CA ASP A 169 33.18 -6.51 20.68
C ASP A 169 33.69 -6.18 19.26
#